data_AF-A0A926AJC0-F1
#
_entry.id   AF-A0A926AJC0-F1
#
_cell.length_a   1.000
_cell.length_b   1.000
_cell.length_c   1.000
_cell.angle_alpha   90.00
_cell.angle_beta   90.00
_cell.angle_gamma   90.00
#
_symmetry.space_group_name_H-M   'P 1'
#
loop_
_entity.id
_entity.type
_entity.pdbx_description
1 polymer ?
#
loop_
_entity_poly.entity_id
_entity_poly.type
_entity_poly.pdbx_seq_one_letter_code
_entity_poly.pdbx_strand_id
1 'polypeptide(L)'
;MAVYHFTLHAWGTWDADNRRGYTVRGEGYQPPDPDEQRRREENKLQQVLEFDAGMQRVLIAGTNDICERREWTFHGAGTDPTHFHALISWRAFVEWEFVRDKLKNILSLFLGRWTGIEGRT
;
A
#
# COMPACT_ATOMS: atom_id res chain seq x y z
N MET A 1 -19.65 12.47 -6.71
CA MET A 1 -18.26 12.08 -7.04
C MET A 1 -17.94 10.85 -6.21
N ALA A 2 -17.47 9.77 -6.83
CA ALA A 2 -17.08 8.57 -6.08
C ALA A 2 -15.82 8.85 -5.26
N VAL A 3 -15.76 8.30 -4.04
CA VAL A 3 -14.59 8.35 -3.16
C VAL A 3 -14.06 6.93 -3.06
N TYR A 4 -12.78 6.78 -3.35
CA TYR A 4 -12.09 5.49 -3.36
C TYR A 4 -11.22 5.37 -2.13
N HIS A 5 -11.24 4.17 -1.54
CA HIS A 5 -10.38 3.80 -0.44
C HIS A 5 -9.24 2.92 -0.96
N PHE A 6 -8.02 3.42 -0.84
CA PHE A 6 -6.81 2.70 -1.23
C PHE A 6 -6.10 2.19 0.02
N THR A 7 -5.66 0.93 -0.04
CA THR A 7 -4.82 0.31 1.00
C THR A 7 -3.48 -0.09 0.39
N LEU A 8 -2.40 0.31 1.04
CA LEU A 8 -1.04 -0.16 0.78
C LEU A 8 -0.55 -0.89 2.03
N HIS A 9 0.07 -2.06 1.82
CA HIS A 9 0.66 -2.84 2.90
C HIS A 9 2.18 -2.71 2.85
N ALA A 10 2.80 -2.69 4.03
CA ALA A 10 4.24 -2.79 4.12
C ALA A 10 4.70 -4.17 3.62
N TRP A 11 5.94 -4.25 3.12
CA TRP A 11 6.41 -5.47 2.47
C TRP A 11 6.52 -6.61 3.48
N GLY A 12 5.87 -7.73 3.17
CA GLY A 12 5.98 -8.94 3.97
C GLY A 12 5.21 -8.94 5.28
N THR A 13 4.26 -8.01 5.48
CA THR A 13 3.44 -7.90 6.70
C THR A 13 2.00 -8.43 6.53
N TRP A 14 1.69 -9.03 5.39
CA TRP A 14 0.37 -9.60 5.08
C TRP A 14 0.44 -11.12 5.05
N ASP A 15 0.34 -11.71 6.24
CA ASP A 15 0.55 -13.14 6.44
C ASP A 15 -0.66 -13.98 6.08
N ALA A 16 -0.42 -15.09 5.38
CA ALA A 16 -1.46 -16.05 5.00
C ALA A 16 -1.98 -16.86 6.20
N ASP A 17 -1.19 -17.00 7.26
CA ASP A 17 -1.54 -17.76 8.47
C ASP A 17 -2.21 -16.91 9.57
N ASN A 18 -2.52 -15.64 9.27
CA ASN A 18 -3.21 -14.77 10.20
C ASN A 18 -4.51 -15.43 10.70
N ARG A 19 -4.73 -15.44 12.02
CA ARG A 19 -5.92 -16.07 12.65
C ARG A 19 -7.25 -15.60 12.07
N ARG A 20 -7.30 -14.38 11.53
CA ARG A 20 -8.47 -13.80 10.86
C ARG A 20 -8.45 -14.04 9.34
N GLY A 21 -7.76 -15.06 8.85
CA GLY A 21 -7.62 -15.31 7.42
C GLY A 21 -6.81 -14.23 6.68
N TYR A 22 -6.77 -14.36 5.37
CA TYR A 22 -6.08 -13.42 4.48
C TYR A 22 -6.92 -13.17 3.22
N THR A 23 -6.55 -12.19 2.40
CA THR A 23 -7.27 -11.90 1.14
C THR A 23 -6.38 -12.21 -0.06
N VAL A 24 -6.97 -12.84 -1.08
CA VAL A 24 -6.37 -13.07 -2.39
C VAL A 24 -7.09 -12.20 -3.42
N ARG A 25 -6.31 -11.52 -4.27
CA ARG A 25 -6.87 -10.65 -5.31
C ARG A 25 -7.68 -11.48 -6.29
N GLY A 26 -8.94 -11.12 -6.49
CA GLY A 26 -9.86 -11.81 -7.41
C GLY A 26 -10.59 -13.00 -6.80
N GLU A 27 -10.07 -13.58 -5.72
CA GLU A 27 -10.67 -14.73 -5.04
C GLU A 27 -11.34 -14.34 -3.70
N GLY A 28 -11.01 -13.16 -3.17
CA GLY A 28 -11.58 -12.64 -1.94
C GLY A 28 -10.92 -13.21 -0.70
N TYR A 29 -11.71 -13.30 0.38
CA TYR A 29 -11.25 -13.71 1.70
C TYR A 29 -11.02 -15.23 1.77
N GLN A 30 -9.89 -15.61 2.36
CA GLN A 30 -9.42 -16.98 2.52
C GLN A 30 -9.23 -17.32 4.01
N PRO A 31 -9.41 -18.59 4.42
CA PRO A 31 -9.04 -19.03 5.76
C PRO A 31 -7.52 -18.92 6.00
N PRO A 32 -7.06 -18.99 7.26
CA PRO A 32 -5.64 -19.04 7.57
C PRO A 32 -4.96 -20.24 6.90
N ASP A 33 -3.81 -20.02 6.27
CA ASP A 33 -3.06 -21.02 5.51
C ASP A 33 -1.56 -20.99 5.88
N PRO A 34 -1.13 -21.81 6.85
CA PRO A 34 0.27 -21.90 7.28
C PRO A 34 1.24 -22.41 6.22
N ASP A 35 0.77 -23.23 5.27
CA ASP A 35 1.64 -23.79 4.24
C ASP A 35 1.90 -22.77 3.13
N GLU A 36 0.89 -21.99 2.76
CA GLU A 36 1.08 -20.81 1.92
C GLU A 36 1.98 -19.78 2.59
N GLN A 37 1.86 -19.54 3.90
CA GLN A 37 2.77 -18.64 4.61
C GLN A 37 4.21 -19.16 4.53
N ARG A 38 4.44 -20.45 4.81
CA ARG A 38 5.76 -21.07 4.71
C ARG A 38 6.37 -20.91 3.31
N ARG A 39 5.58 -21.16 2.27
CA ARG A 39 5.98 -20.95 0.88
C ARG A 39 6.35 -19.49 0.62
N ARG A 40 5.60 -18.51 1.17
CA ARG A 40 5.94 -17.09 1.03
C ARG A 40 7.26 -16.76 1.71
N GLU A 41 7.46 -17.21 2.95
CA GLU A 41 8.71 -17.01 3.71
C GLU A 41 9.93 -17.57 2.95
N GLU A 42 9.84 -18.79 2.44
CA GLU A 42 10.91 -19.43 1.65
C GLU A 42 11.26 -18.64 0.38
N ASN A 43 10.31 -17.87 -0.17
CA ASN A 43 10.49 -17.06 -1.36
C ASN A 43 10.70 -15.56 -1.06
N LYS A 44 10.81 -15.14 0.21
CA LYS A 44 11.09 -13.75 0.57
C LYS A 44 12.53 -13.40 0.21
N LEU A 45 12.72 -12.49 -0.77
CA LEU A 45 14.05 -11.99 -1.15
C LEU A 45 14.48 -10.74 -0.36
N GLN A 46 13.58 -10.19 0.45
CA GLN A 46 13.80 -8.98 1.23
C GLN A 46 13.23 -9.16 2.62
N GLN A 47 13.86 -8.53 3.61
CA GLN A 47 13.37 -8.50 4.98
C GLN A 47 12.00 -7.84 5.05
N VAL A 48 11.19 -8.27 6.01
CA VAL A 48 9.91 -7.62 6.33
C VAL A 48 10.20 -6.16 6.66
N LEU A 49 9.41 -5.27 6.08
CA LEU A 49 9.52 -3.83 6.30
C LEU A 49 8.32 -3.35 7.09
N GLU A 50 8.56 -2.47 8.04
CA GLU A 50 7.52 -1.73 8.75
C GLU A 50 7.66 -0.24 8.41
N PHE A 51 6.53 0.45 8.32
CA PHE A 51 6.50 1.90 8.19
C PHE A 51 6.83 2.54 9.53
N ASP A 52 8.06 3.02 9.69
CA ASP A 52 8.42 3.86 10.83
C ASP A 52 7.64 5.19 10.82
N ALA A 53 7.72 5.95 11.91
CA ALA A 53 6.99 7.22 12.03
C ALA A 53 7.37 8.26 10.94
N GLY A 54 8.59 8.20 10.41
CA GLY A 54 9.03 9.03 9.29
C GLY A 54 8.40 8.59 7.98
N MET A 55 8.44 7.30 7.66
CA MET A 55 7.80 6.70 6.48
C MET A 55 6.29 6.97 6.47
N GLN A 56 5.63 6.82 7.62
CA GLN A 56 4.21 7.12 7.79
C GLN A 56 3.89 8.59 7.41
N ARG A 57 4.72 9.54 7.86
CA ARG A 57 4.57 10.96 7.48
C ARG A 57 4.83 11.19 5.99
N VAL A 58 5.84 10.54 5.42
CA VAL A 58 6.16 10.60 3.99
C VAL A 58 5.00 10.07 3.15
N LEU A 59 4.34 8.99 3.59
CA LEU A 59 3.18 8.44 2.89
C LEU A 59 2.02 9.44 2.87
N ILE A 60 1.67 10.03 4.01
CA ILE A 60 0.58 11.01 4.10
C ILE A 60 0.90 12.27 3.28
N ALA A 61 2.06 12.88 3.49
CA ALA A 61 2.46 14.10 2.81
C ALA A 61 2.65 13.87 1.30
N GLY A 62 3.25 12.73 0.93
CA GLY A 62 3.43 12.33 -0.45
C GLY A 62 2.11 12.09 -1.17
N THR A 63 1.12 11.47 -0.52
CA THR A 63 -0.22 11.33 -1.08
C THR A 63 -0.89 12.67 -1.31
N ASN A 64 -0.76 13.62 -0.37
CA ASN A 64 -1.28 14.97 -0.55
C ASN A 64 -0.66 15.66 -1.78
N ASP A 65 0.69 15.68 -1.88
CA ASP A 65 1.40 16.27 -3.02
C ASP A 65 1.03 15.60 -4.36
N ILE A 66 0.91 14.27 -4.40
CA ILE A 66 0.46 13.54 -5.59
C ILE A 66 -0.93 14.00 -6.04
N CYS A 67 -1.84 14.18 -5.08
CA CYS A 67 -3.23 14.57 -5.35
C CYS A 67 -3.31 16.02 -5.83
N GLU A 68 -2.62 16.95 -5.15
CA GLU A 68 -2.58 18.36 -5.52
C GLU A 68 -2.08 18.54 -6.96
N ARG A 69 -0.97 17.88 -7.33
CA ARG A 69 -0.40 17.98 -8.68
C ARG A 69 -1.25 17.37 -9.80
N ARG A 70 -2.27 16.58 -9.46
CA ARG A 70 -3.12 15.87 -10.41
C ARG A 70 -4.57 16.31 -10.35
N GLU A 71 -4.86 17.37 -9.59
CA GLU A 71 -6.22 17.87 -9.37
C GLU A 71 -7.15 16.79 -8.80
N TRP A 72 -6.59 15.89 -7.99
CA TRP A 72 -7.36 14.94 -7.19
C TRP A 72 -7.61 15.54 -5.81
N THR A 73 -8.72 15.15 -5.19
CA THR A 73 -9.06 15.55 -3.83
C THR A 73 -8.62 14.46 -2.86
N PHE A 74 -7.70 14.80 -1.97
CA PHE A 74 -7.30 13.98 -0.83
C PHE A 74 -8.21 14.29 0.37
N HIS A 75 -9.00 13.32 0.81
CA HIS A 75 -9.94 13.49 1.92
C HIS A 75 -9.32 13.18 3.29
N GLY A 76 -8.26 12.38 3.29
CA GLY A 76 -7.56 11.98 4.50
C GLY A 76 -6.88 10.62 4.35
N ALA A 77 -5.98 10.33 5.28
CA ALA A 77 -5.28 9.05 5.37
C ALA A 77 -5.14 8.60 6.82
N GLY A 78 -5.01 7.29 6.99
CA GLY A 78 -4.63 6.64 8.24
C GLY A 78 -3.46 5.70 8.00
N THR A 79 -2.60 5.52 8.99
CA THR A 79 -1.44 4.64 8.85
C THR A 79 -1.07 4.01 10.18
N ASP A 80 -0.50 2.82 10.09
CA ASP A 80 0.13 2.07 11.16
C ASP A 80 1.45 1.47 10.62
N PRO A 81 2.24 0.74 11.44
CA PRO A 81 3.51 0.15 10.98
C PRO A 81 3.40 -0.80 9.79
N THR A 82 2.21 -1.28 9.45
CA THR A 82 1.97 -2.32 8.43
C THR A 82 1.00 -1.89 7.34
N HIS A 83 0.20 -0.84 7.56
CA HIS A 83 -0.84 -0.38 6.65
C HIS A 83 -0.77 1.12 6.42
N PHE A 84 -1.12 1.52 5.20
CA PHE A 84 -1.44 2.87 4.83
C PHE A 84 -2.76 2.89 4.07
N HIS A 85 -3.67 3.75 4.51
CA HIS A 85 -5.01 3.92 3.96
C HIS A 85 -5.18 5.35 3.48
N ALA A 86 -5.73 5.55 2.29
CA ALA A 86 -6.02 6.88 1.76
C ALA A 86 -7.42 6.94 1.11
N LEU A 87 -8.14 8.04 1.38
CA LEU A 87 -9.42 8.36 0.77
C LEU A 87 -9.21 9.44 -0.28
N ILE A 88 -9.46 9.10 -1.55
CA ILE A 88 -9.17 9.99 -2.69
C ILE A 88 -10.35 9.98 -3.66
N SER A 89 -10.58 11.11 -4.31
CA SER A 89 -11.57 11.26 -5.36
C SER A 89 -11.09 12.21 -6.44
N TRP A 90 -11.68 12.13 -7.64
CA TRP A 90 -11.30 12.96 -8.77
C TRP A 90 -12.52 13.23 -9.66
N ARG A 91 -12.46 14.31 -10.44
CA ARG A 91 -13.59 14.78 -11.27
C ARG A 91 -13.59 14.18 -12.68
N ALA A 92 -12.42 14.04 -13.31
CA ALA A 92 -12.29 13.49 -14.64
C ALA A 92 -12.59 11.98 -14.65
N PHE A 93 -12.92 11.40 -15.81
CA PHE A 93 -12.96 9.94 -15.91
C PHE A 93 -11.53 9.39 -15.92
N VAL A 94 -11.16 8.71 -14.85
CA VAL A 94 -9.88 8.00 -14.69
C VAL A 94 -10.19 6.69 -13.98
N GLU A 95 -9.72 5.58 -14.54
CA GLU A 95 -9.85 4.27 -13.92
C GLU A 95 -9.12 4.24 -12.57
N TRP A 96 -9.74 3.61 -11.57
CA TRP A 96 -9.19 3.61 -10.21
C TRP A 96 -7.84 2.88 -10.14
N GLU A 97 -7.60 1.92 -11.02
CA GLU A 97 -6.30 1.24 -11.16
C GLU A 97 -5.19 2.21 -11.52
N PHE A 98 -5.46 3.18 -12.40
CA PHE A 98 -4.47 4.19 -12.76
C PHE A 98 -4.08 5.04 -11.54
N VAL A 99 -5.07 5.43 -10.73
CA VAL A 99 -4.84 6.19 -9.49
C VAL A 99 -4.03 5.34 -8.50
N ARG A 100 -4.42 4.08 -8.28
CA ARG A 100 -3.67 3.12 -7.44
C ARG A 100 -2.22 3.00 -7.89
N ASP A 101 -1.99 2.76 -9.17
CA ASP A 101 -0.67 2.48 -9.71
C ASP A 101 0.22 3.73 -9.65
N LYS A 102 -0.34 4.92 -9.86
CA LYS A 102 0.40 6.18 -9.65
C LYS A 102 0.77 6.42 -8.20
N LEU A 103 -0.15 6.20 -7.26
CA LEU A 103 0.14 6.29 -5.82
C LEU A 103 1.26 5.33 -5.45
N LYS A 104 1.10 4.04 -5.78
CA LYS A 104 2.07 3.00 -5.47
C LYS A 104 3.45 3.34 -6.02
N ASN A 105 3.54 3.72 -7.30
CA ASN A 105 4.84 3.99 -7.92
C ASN A 105 5.56 5.19 -7.29
N ILE A 106 4.86 6.31 -7.08
CA ILE A 106 5.51 7.53 -6.57
C ILE A 106 5.84 7.38 -5.08
N LEU A 107 4.94 6.80 -4.28
CA LEU A 107 5.19 6.57 -2.86
C LEU A 107 6.33 5.59 -2.65
N SER A 108 6.41 4.51 -3.45
CA SER A 108 7.55 3.60 -3.42
C SER A 108 8.87 4.30 -3.75
N LEU A 109 8.88 5.27 -4.68
CA LEU A 109 10.07 6.07 -4.96
C LEU A 109 10.47 6.96 -3.77
N PHE A 110 9.50 7.57 -3.09
CA PHE A 110 9.78 8.36 -1.89
C PHE A 110 10.33 7.50 -0.76
N LEU A 111 9.71 6.36 -0.50
CA LEU A 111 10.17 5.42 0.52
C LEU A 111 11.53 4.81 0.17
N GLY A 112 11.77 4.44 -1.09
CA GLY A 112 13.07 3.92 -1.51
C GLY A 112 14.20 4.93 -1.35
N ARG A 113 13.94 6.22 -1.61
CA ARG A 113 14.90 7.29 -1.32
C ARG A 113 15.12 7.51 0.19
N TRP A 114 14.07 7.34 1.00
CA TRP A 114 14.15 7.45 2.45
C TRP A 114 14.96 6.31 3.08
N THR A 115 14.73 5.07 2.63
CA THR A 115 15.33 3.87 3.21
C THR A 115 16.67 3.47 2.57
N GLY A 116 16.96 3.98 1.37
CA GLY A 116 18.06 3.49 0.54
C GLY A 116 17.80 2.10 -0.05
N ILE A 117 16.59 1.55 0.09
CA ILE A 117 16.21 0.24 -0.44
C ILE A 117 15.57 0.44 -1.82
N GLU A 118 16.13 -0.17 -2.85
CA GLU A 118 15.50 -0.22 -4.16
C GLU A 118 14.31 -1.20 -4.15
N GLY A 119 13.15 -0.73 -4.61
CA GLY A 119 11.99 -1.58 -4.84
C GLY A 119 12.20 -2.49 -6.05
N ARG A 120 11.41 -3.55 -6.16
CA ARG A 120 11.39 -4.37 -7.39
C ARG A 120 10.73 -3.58 -8.52
N THR A 121 11.44 -3.42 -9.64
CA THR A 121 10.89 -3.02 -10.94
C THR A 121 10.01 -4.11 -11.52
#